data_AF-A0A5B9G780-F1
#
_entry.id   AF-A0A5B9G780-F1
#
_cell.length_a   1.000
_cell.length_b   1.000
_cell.length_c   1.000
_cell.angle_alpha   90.00
_cell.angle_beta   90.00
_cell.angle_gamma   90.00
#
_symmetry.space_group_name_H-M   'P 1'
#
loop_
_entity.id
_entity.type
_entity.pdbx_description
1 polymer ?
#
loop_
_entity_poly.entity_id
_entity_poly.type
_entity_poly.pdbx_seq_one_letter_code
_entity_poly.pdbx_strand_id
1 'polypeptide(L)'
;MSFLVFAAALLAVFFLWGLISPRTQWRVLGSWLRRNPDASEPGATAYAFHRILSGLGVGTFLTIAVVAVMSFIDSLPAPEPPKTALQQMWGTAPSPVVVDRVVQSADVANPSFASQPILGYQPFDNTRHQPRYLVYLDTYDVPGASEALIGREPTGDFAALDSAELVLNVRVKPQCAPVEAVVIETAEVVQVSISSAIASPVGGDAVSHDFCAGGSTVGPSLLIPIDLTEPLGERVVQTLDGTEVRRVPVIEPR
;
A
#
# COMPACT_ATOMS: atom_id res chain seq x y z
N MET A 1 12.33 33.57 2.37
CA MET A 1 11.02 33.54 1.68
C MET A 1 10.02 34.57 2.23
N SER A 2 10.01 34.84 3.54
CA SER A 2 9.01 35.70 4.19
C SER A 2 9.03 37.20 3.80
N PHE A 3 10.20 37.78 3.50
CA PHE A 3 10.29 39.21 3.13
C PHE A 3 9.63 39.54 1.78
N LEU A 4 9.78 38.68 0.77
CA LEU A 4 9.21 38.89 -0.56
C LEU A 4 7.69 38.78 -0.55
N VAL A 5 7.14 37.83 0.22
CA VAL A 5 5.69 37.67 0.40
C VAL A 5 5.10 38.90 1.10
N PHE A 6 5.79 39.39 2.13
CA PHE A 6 5.39 40.61 2.83
C PHE A 6 5.41 41.84 1.90
N ALA A 7 6.48 42.03 1.12
CA ALA A 7 6.58 43.12 0.14
C ALA A 7 5.51 43.02 -0.95
N ALA A 8 5.22 41.81 -1.46
CA ALA A 8 4.17 41.54 -2.42
C ALA A 8 2.78 41.88 -1.87
N ALA A 9 2.49 41.50 -0.61
CA ALA A 9 1.23 41.82 0.05
C ALA A 9 1.04 43.34 0.20
N LEU A 10 2.09 44.06 0.61
CA LEU A 10 2.06 45.51 0.69
C LEU A 10 1.79 46.15 -0.68
N LEU A 11 2.47 45.68 -1.74
CA LEU A 11 2.24 46.17 -3.10
C LEU A 11 0.80 45.92 -3.58
N ALA A 12 0.23 44.75 -3.28
CA ALA A 12 -1.16 44.45 -3.61
C ALA A 12 -2.13 45.44 -2.93
N VAL A 13 -1.90 45.77 -1.65
CA VAL A 13 -2.68 46.79 -0.93
C VAL A 13 -2.50 48.18 -1.56
N PHE A 14 -1.29 48.56 -1.97
CA PHE A 14 -1.03 49.83 -2.66
C PHE A 14 -1.75 49.92 -4.01
N PHE A 15 -1.73 48.86 -4.83
CA PHE A 15 -2.46 48.85 -6.10
C PHE A 15 -3.97 48.89 -5.86
N LEU A 16 -4.48 48.16 -4.87
CA LEU A 16 -5.91 48.22 -4.53
C LEU A 16 -6.35 49.62 -4.09
N TRP A 17 -5.53 50.29 -3.27
CA TRP A 17 -5.79 51.67 -2.85
C TRP A 17 -5.76 52.65 -4.03
N GLY A 18 -4.79 52.53 -4.92
CA GLY A 18 -4.68 53.37 -6.12
C GLY A 18 -5.82 53.15 -7.12
N LEU A 19 -6.37 51.94 -7.18
CA LEU A 19 -7.54 51.62 -8.00
C LEU A 19 -8.80 52.30 -7.47
N ILE A 20 -9.06 52.20 -6.16
CA ILE A 20 -10.28 52.71 -5.52
C ILE A 20 -10.23 54.23 -5.33
N SER A 21 -9.16 54.73 -4.69
CA SER A 21 -9.00 56.14 -4.32
C SER A 21 -7.61 56.70 -4.69
N PRO A 22 -7.37 56.95 -5.99
CA PRO A 22 -6.07 57.46 -6.46
C PRO A 22 -5.75 58.86 -5.93
N ARG A 23 -6.78 59.69 -5.65
CA ARG A 23 -6.61 61.05 -5.09
C ARG A 23 -6.03 61.00 -3.69
N THR A 24 -6.61 60.18 -2.81
CA THR A 24 -6.13 60.03 -1.44
C THR A 24 -4.73 59.43 -1.42
N GLN A 25 -4.45 58.47 -2.30
CA GLN A 25 -3.11 57.88 -2.41
C GLN A 25 -2.06 58.94 -2.81
N TRP A 26 -2.34 59.78 -3.81
CA TRP A 26 -1.45 60.88 -4.20
C TRP A 26 -1.25 61.88 -3.06
N ARG A 27 -2.32 62.24 -2.34
CA ARG A 27 -2.24 63.16 -1.21
C ARG A 27 -1.39 62.62 -0.06
N VAL A 28 -1.34 61.31 0.15
CA VAL A 28 -0.52 60.72 1.22
C VAL A 28 0.93 60.51 0.78
N LEU A 29 1.15 60.05 -0.46
CA LEU A 29 2.48 59.62 -0.91
C LEU A 29 3.27 60.69 -1.68
N GLY A 30 2.59 61.54 -2.44
CA GLY A 30 3.23 62.44 -3.42
C GLY A 30 3.12 63.92 -3.10
N SER A 31 2.12 64.34 -2.32
CA SER A 31 1.84 65.76 -2.04
C SER A 31 3.02 66.48 -1.38
N TRP A 32 3.72 65.82 -0.45
CA TRP A 32 4.86 66.37 0.30
C TRP A 32 6.07 66.72 -0.58
N LEU A 33 6.15 66.16 -1.79
CA LEU A 33 7.21 66.48 -2.75
C LEU A 33 6.94 67.81 -3.48
N ARG A 34 5.78 68.45 -3.25
CA ARG A 34 5.36 69.68 -3.93
C ARG A 34 5.35 70.86 -2.97
N ARG A 35 5.90 72.00 -3.43
CA ARG A 35 5.93 73.25 -2.66
C ARG A 35 4.51 73.77 -2.33
N ASN A 36 3.56 73.60 -3.26
CA ASN A 36 2.15 73.94 -3.09
C ASN A 36 1.28 72.73 -3.52
N PRO A 37 0.89 71.84 -2.59
CA PRO A 37 0.16 70.61 -2.91
C PRO A 37 -1.18 70.86 -3.61
N ASP A 38 -2.01 71.77 -3.09
CA ASP A 38 -3.37 71.99 -3.61
C ASP A 38 -3.36 72.56 -5.04
N ALA A 39 -2.36 73.39 -5.35
CA ALA A 39 -2.19 73.98 -6.68
C ALA A 39 -1.55 73.04 -7.70
N SER A 40 -0.99 71.90 -7.25
CA SER A 40 -0.29 70.92 -8.10
C SER A 40 -0.94 69.54 -8.11
N GLU A 41 -2.20 69.46 -7.68
CA GLU A 41 -2.99 68.22 -7.73
C GLU A 41 -3.10 67.74 -9.19
N PRO A 42 -2.81 66.45 -9.48
CA PRO A 42 -2.95 65.88 -10.81
C PRO A 42 -4.36 66.06 -11.40
N GLY A 43 -4.43 66.27 -12.72
CA GLY A 43 -5.69 66.35 -13.42
C GLY A 43 -6.44 65.01 -13.50
N ALA A 44 -7.69 65.04 -13.96
CA ALA A 44 -8.54 63.85 -14.08
C ALA A 44 -7.92 62.74 -14.97
N THR A 45 -7.21 63.12 -16.03
CA THR A 45 -6.53 62.19 -16.94
C THR A 45 -5.37 61.44 -16.26
N ALA A 46 -4.62 62.12 -15.40
CA ALA A 46 -3.54 61.50 -14.63
C ALA A 46 -4.10 60.47 -13.62
N TYR A 47 -5.22 60.79 -12.97
CA TYR A 47 -5.88 59.83 -12.08
C TYR A 47 -6.52 58.65 -12.82
N ALA A 48 -7.02 58.85 -14.03
CA ALA A 48 -7.52 57.77 -14.88
C ALA A 48 -6.37 56.80 -15.26
N PHE A 49 -5.21 57.33 -15.66
CA PHE A 49 -4.03 56.53 -15.94
C PHE A 49 -3.55 55.75 -14.71
N HIS A 50 -3.56 56.39 -13.54
CA HIS A 50 -3.18 55.75 -12.27
C HIS A 50 -4.10 54.58 -11.90
N ARG A 51 -5.40 54.70 -12.15
CA ARG A 51 -6.37 53.61 -11.97
C ARG A 51 -6.12 52.46 -12.93
N ILE A 52 -5.78 52.74 -14.19
CA ILE A 52 -5.45 51.69 -15.18
C ILE A 52 -4.21 50.92 -14.71
N LEU A 53 -3.15 51.61 -14.32
CA LEU A 53 -1.92 50.98 -13.83
C LEU A 53 -2.18 50.16 -12.55
N SER A 54 -2.98 50.71 -11.65
CA SER A 54 -3.40 50.01 -10.42
C SER A 54 -4.25 48.78 -10.71
N GLY A 55 -5.15 48.86 -11.69
CA GLY A 55 -5.97 47.75 -12.14
C GLY A 55 -5.14 46.62 -12.75
N LEU A 56 -4.13 46.95 -13.56
CA LEU A 56 -3.15 45.98 -14.08
C LEU A 56 -2.40 45.30 -12.94
N GLY A 57 -1.92 46.06 -11.95
CA GLY A 57 -1.26 45.52 -10.77
C GLY A 57 -2.13 44.52 -10.00
N VAL A 58 -3.37 44.89 -9.69
CA VAL A 58 -4.35 43.98 -9.04
C VAL A 58 -4.58 42.74 -9.89
N GLY A 59 -4.77 42.90 -11.20
CA GLY A 59 -4.95 41.77 -12.14
C GLY A 59 -3.78 40.80 -12.11
N THR A 60 -2.54 41.29 -12.11
CA THR A 60 -1.34 40.46 -11.99
C THR A 60 -1.31 39.67 -10.68
N PHE A 61 -1.62 40.30 -9.55
CA PHE A 61 -1.66 39.61 -8.26
C PHE A 61 -2.73 38.52 -8.19
N LEU A 62 -3.92 38.77 -8.76
CA LEU A 62 -4.97 37.76 -8.84
C LEU A 62 -4.55 36.56 -9.69
N THR A 63 -3.94 36.81 -10.85
CA THR A 63 -3.42 35.73 -11.71
C THR A 63 -2.35 34.90 -11.00
N ILE A 64 -1.39 35.54 -10.33
CA ILE A 64 -0.36 34.84 -9.55
C ILE A 64 -0.99 34.02 -8.43
N ALA A 65 -1.99 34.57 -7.71
CA ALA A 65 -2.68 33.85 -6.65
C ALA A 65 -3.41 32.60 -7.18
N VAL A 66 -4.11 32.71 -8.31
CA VAL A 66 -4.79 31.56 -8.94
C VAL A 66 -3.78 30.48 -9.36
N VAL A 67 -2.69 30.87 -10.02
CA VAL A 67 -1.64 29.91 -10.43
C VAL A 67 -0.99 29.25 -9.22
N ALA A 68 -0.71 30.01 -8.16
CA ALA A 68 -0.15 29.46 -6.93
C ALA A 68 -1.10 28.47 -6.24
N VAL A 69 -2.41 28.76 -6.23
CA VAL A 69 -3.42 27.85 -5.68
C VAL A 69 -3.50 26.57 -6.51
N MET A 70 -3.54 26.66 -7.84
CA MET A 70 -3.56 25.47 -8.70
C MET A 70 -2.30 24.63 -8.52
N SER A 71 -1.12 25.27 -8.52
CA SER A 71 0.14 24.58 -8.26
C SER A 71 0.19 23.93 -6.88
N PHE A 72 -0.42 24.54 -5.86
CA PHE A 72 -0.53 23.96 -4.53
C PHE A 72 -1.43 22.73 -4.54
N ILE A 73 -2.60 22.80 -5.19
CA ILE A 73 -3.52 21.68 -5.34
C ILE A 73 -2.85 20.51 -6.07
N ASP A 74 -2.15 20.77 -7.17
CA ASP A 74 -1.43 19.74 -7.94
C ASP A 74 -0.27 19.11 -7.15
N SER A 75 0.29 19.84 -6.17
CA SER A 75 1.34 19.34 -5.28
C SER A 75 0.82 18.52 -4.09
N LEU A 76 -0.49 18.48 -3.87
CA LEU A 76 -1.06 17.67 -2.80
C LEU A 76 -0.81 16.19 -3.10
N PRO A 77 -0.38 15.39 -2.11
CA PRO A 77 -0.27 13.95 -2.28
C PRO A 77 -1.59 13.38 -2.78
N ALA A 78 -1.55 12.56 -3.83
CA ALA A 78 -2.73 11.82 -4.25
C ALA A 78 -3.23 10.97 -3.07
N PRO A 79 -4.54 10.92 -2.81
CA PRO A 79 -5.09 10.02 -1.80
C PRO A 79 -4.67 8.59 -2.13
N GLU A 80 -4.31 7.81 -1.10
CA GLU A 80 -3.99 6.40 -1.30
C GLU A 80 -5.19 5.71 -1.98
N PRO A 81 -4.95 4.90 -3.02
CA PRO A 81 -6.03 4.16 -3.65
C PRO A 81 -6.73 3.30 -2.60
N PRO A 82 -8.07 3.13 -2.68
CA PRO A 82 -8.79 2.29 -1.74
C PRO A 82 -8.24 0.86 -1.77
N LYS A 83 -8.06 0.26 -0.59
CA LYS A 83 -7.55 -1.12 -0.48
C LYS A 83 -8.48 -2.09 -1.20
N THR A 84 -7.93 -2.92 -2.08
CA THR A 84 -8.70 -3.96 -2.78
C THR A 84 -9.22 -5.01 -1.78
N ALA A 85 -10.25 -5.79 -2.17
CA ALA A 85 -10.77 -6.86 -1.33
C ALA A 85 -9.67 -7.88 -0.94
N LEU A 86 -8.78 -8.23 -1.89
CA LEU A 86 -7.62 -9.08 -1.63
C LEU A 86 -6.66 -8.45 -0.61
N GLN A 87 -6.41 -7.14 -0.70
CA GLN A 87 -5.55 -6.44 0.26
C GLN A 87 -6.16 -6.35 1.65
N GLN A 88 -7.49 -6.32 1.76
CA GLN A 88 -8.18 -6.35 3.04
C GLN A 88 -8.16 -7.75 3.67
N MET A 89 -8.21 -8.80 2.86
CA MET A 89 -8.13 -10.20 3.33
C MET A 89 -6.70 -10.61 3.70
N TRP A 90 -5.72 -10.31 2.84
CA TRP A 90 -4.36 -10.88 2.90
C TRP A 90 -3.25 -9.84 3.11
N GLY A 91 -3.59 -8.56 3.24
CA GLY A 91 -2.65 -7.45 3.48
C GLY A 91 -2.24 -6.68 2.22
N THR A 92 -1.60 -5.52 2.41
CA THR A 92 -1.50 -4.47 1.38
C THR A 92 -0.48 -4.71 0.26
N ALA A 93 0.54 -5.54 0.47
CA ALA A 93 1.52 -5.90 -0.57
C ALA A 93 2.42 -7.06 -0.11
N PRO A 94 2.99 -7.87 -1.02
CA PRO A 94 2.58 -8.05 -2.42
C PRO A 94 1.25 -8.81 -2.53
N SER A 95 0.67 -8.87 -3.73
CA SER A 95 -0.55 -9.66 -3.99
C SER A 95 -0.37 -11.12 -3.53
N PRO A 96 -1.41 -11.74 -2.95
CA PRO A 96 -1.33 -13.13 -2.55
C PRO A 96 -1.18 -14.01 -3.80
N VAL A 97 -0.31 -15.01 -3.69
CA VAL A 97 -0.06 -16.02 -4.73
C VAL A 97 -0.28 -17.41 -4.14
N VAL A 98 -0.75 -18.36 -4.95
CA VAL A 98 -1.03 -19.72 -4.50
C VAL A 98 0.18 -20.61 -4.73
N VAL A 99 0.58 -21.37 -3.72
CA VAL A 99 1.60 -22.41 -3.86
C VAL A 99 0.91 -23.64 -4.46
N ASP A 100 1.05 -23.83 -5.76
CA ASP A 100 0.41 -24.93 -6.48
C ASP A 100 1.16 -26.25 -6.27
N ARG A 101 1.07 -26.77 -5.03
CA ARG A 101 1.65 -28.04 -4.61
C ARG A 101 0.68 -28.80 -3.73
N VAL A 102 0.59 -30.11 -3.97
CA VAL A 102 -0.13 -31.02 -3.08
C VAL A 102 0.74 -31.26 -1.86
N VAL A 103 0.38 -30.61 -0.75
CA VAL A 103 1.15 -30.66 0.50
C VAL A 103 1.03 -32.03 1.12
N GLN A 104 2.17 -32.62 1.45
CA GLN A 104 2.24 -33.85 2.23
C GLN A 104 2.64 -33.49 3.66
N SER A 105 1.77 -33.84 4.61
CA SER A 105 2.06 -33.64 6.03
C SER A 105 3.27 -34.47 6.45
N ALA A 106 4.26 -33.84 7.07
CA ALA A 106 5.35 -34.52 7.75
C ALA A 106 4.91 -34.98 9.15
N ASP A 107 5.47 -36.09 9.63
CA ASP A 107 5.13 -36.65 10.95
C ASP A 107 5.54 -35.72 12.11
N VAL A 108 6.71 -35.08 11.98
CA VAL A 108 7.31 -34.19 12.99
C VAL A 108 8.05 -33.06 12.29
N ALA A 109 7.96 -31.85 12.84
CA ALA A 109 8.66 -30.68 12.31
C ALA A 109 10.18 -30.87 12.38
N ASN A 110 10.87 -30.65 11.27
CA ASN A 110 12.33 -30.71 11.23
C ASN A 110 12.92 -29.44 11.88
N PRO A 111 13.70 -29.56 12.98
CA PRO A 111 14.26 -28.40 13.67
C PRO A 111 15.33 -27.67 12.85
N SER A 112 15.78 -28.26 11.73
CA SER A 112 16.73 -27.63 10.82
C SER A 112 16.08 -26.56 9.95
N PHE A 113 14.74 -26.56 9.84
CA PHE A 113 13.99 -25.56 9.06
C PHE A 113 13.42 -24.47 9.95
N ALA A 114 13.23 -23.28 9.37
CA ALA A 114 12.74 -22.12 10.10
C ALA A 114 11.21 -22.10 10.11
N SER A 115 10.62 -22.24 11.30
CA SER A 115 9.16 -22.11 11.50
C SER A 115 8.66 -20.72 11.06
N GLN A 116 7.53 -20.70 10.35
CA GLN A 116 6.89 -19.51 9.82
C GLN A 116 5.62 -19.15 10.57
N PRO A 117 5.39 -17.85 10.84
CA PRO A 117 4.12 -17.41 11.40
C PRO A 117 3.01 -17.56 10.36
N ILE A 118 1.92 -18.22 10.76
CA ILE A 118 0.70 -18.34 9.96
C ILE A 118 -0.17 -17.11 10.25
N LEU A 119 -0.40 -16.29 9.23
CA LEU A 119 -1.08 -15.00 9.39
C LEU A 119 -2.61 -15.14 9.39
N GLY A 120 -3.11 -16.21 8.80
CA GLY A 120 -4.52 -16.53 8.77
C GLY A 120 -4.81 -17.74 7.90
N TYR A 121 -6.04 -18.21 7.94
CA TYR A 121 -6.50 -19.31 7.12
C TYR A 121 -7.85 -19.01 6.49
N GLN A 122 -8.19 -19.76 5.45
CA GLN A 122 -9.53 -19.80 4.92
C GLN A 122 -9.92 -21.23 4.54
N PRO A 123 -11.14 -21.71 4.90
CA PRO A 123 -11.64 -22.97 4.37
C PRO A 123 -11.81 -22.91 2.84
N PHE A 124 -11.51 -24.01 2.17
CA PHE A 124 -11.75 -24.20 0.74
C PHE A 124 -12.69 -25.39 0.52
N ASP A 125 -13.68 -25.22 -0.34
CA ASP A 125 -14.51 -26.31 -0.85
C ASP A 125 -13.96 -26.70 -2.22
N ASN A 126 -13.17 -27.78 -2.26
CA ASN A 126 -12.58 -28.32 -3.49
C ASN A 126 -13.62 -28.76 -4.53
N THR A 127 -14.81 -29.16 -4.11
CA THR A 127 -15.86 -29.65 -5.00
C THR A 127 -16.58 -28.52 -5.71
N ARG A 128 -16.79 -27.39 -5.01
CA ARG A 128 -17.46 -26.20 -5.55
C ARG A 128 -16.50 -25.09 -5.96
N HIS A 129 -15.20 -25.28 -5.72
CA HIS A 129 -14.14 -24.29 -5.87
C HIS A 129 -14.46 -22.98 -5.15
N GLN A 130 -14.84 -23.07 -3.86
CA GLN A 130 -15.20 -21.91 -3.05
C GLN A 130 -14.19 -21.62 -1.94
N PRO A 131 -13.76 -20.36 -1.77
CA PRO A 131 -14.15 -19.19 -2.57
C PRO A 131 -13.53 -19.17 -3.97
N ARG A 132 -14.29 -18.71 -4.97
CA ARG A 132 -13.86 -18.74 -6.38
C ARG A 132 -12.62 -17.90 -6.66
N TYR A 133 -12.37 -16.84 -5.89
CA TYR A 133 -11.24 -15.95 -6.15
C TYR A 133 -9.88 -16.65 -6.00
N LEU A 134 -9.78 -17.70 -5.17
CA LEU A 134 -8.52 -18.43 -4.95
C LEU A 134 -8.04 -19.15 -6.21
N VAL A 135 -8.96 -19.61 -7.05
CA VAL A 135 -8.66 -20.30 -8.32
C VAL A 135 -8.11 -19.33 -9.39
N TYR A 136 -8.33 -18.02 -9.22
CA TYR A 136 -7.88 -16.99 -10.16
C TYR A 136 -6.61 -16.26 -9.70
N LEU A 137 -6.00 -16.68 -8.59
CA LEU A 137 -4.75 -16.09 -8.13
C LEU A 137 -3.57 -16.64 -8.94
N ASP A 138 -2.54 -15.82 -9.08
CA ASP A 138 -1.30 -16.24 -9.70
C ASP A 138 -0.62 -17.35 -8.87
N THR A 139 0.02 -18.29 -9.56
CA THR A 139 0.81 -19.34 -8.93
C THR A 139 2.18 -18.79 -8.49
N TYR A 140 2.63 -19.20 -7.32
CA TYR A 140 3.95 -18.88 -6.80
C TYR A 140 5.03 -19.60 -7.62
N ASP A 141 5.92 -18.82 -8.22
CA ASP A 141 7.12 -19.32 -8.86
C ASP A 141 8.31 -19.27 -7.89
N VAL A 142 9.06 -20.38 -7.81
CA VAL A 142 10.12 -20.57 -6.81
C VAL A 142 11.39 -19.84 -7.23
N PRO A 143 11.99 -18.99 -6.36
CA PRO A 143 13.28 -18.39 -6.63
C PRO A 143 14.39 -19.44 -6.59
N GLY A 144 14.83 -19.93 -7.75
CA GLY A 144 15.98 -20.83 -7.88
C GLY A 144 15.66 -22.28 -7.48
N ALA A 145 15.34 -23.08 -8.51
CA ALA A 145 15.07 -24.53 -8.53
C ALA A 145 13.84 -25.01 -7.72
N SER A 146 12.98 -25.79 -8.38
CA SER A 146 11.68 -26.28 -7.90
C SER A 146 11.74 -27.33 -6.79
N GLU A 147 12.89 -27.96 -6.58
CA GLU A 147 13.05 -29.09 -5.64
C GLU A 147 12.92 -28.69 -4.16
N ALA A 148 13.06 -27.41 -3.84
CA ALA A 148 12.96 -26.92 -2.47
C ALA A 148 11.53 -26.56 -2.05
N LEU A 149 10.52 -26.69 -2.92
CA LEU A 149 9.16 -26.30 -2.57
C LEU A 149 8.42 -27.42 -1.82
N ILE A 150 7.59 -27.02 -0.86
CA ILE A 150 6.73 -27.91 -0.09
C ILE A 150 5.85 -28.79 -0.99
N GLY A 151 5.70 -30.07 -0.61
CA GLY A 151 4.76 -30.98 -1.26
C GLY A 151 5.22 -31.44 -2.64
N ARG A 152 4.26 -31.90 -3.45
CA ARG A 152 4.52 -32.42 -4.80
C ARG A 152 3.80 -31.59 -5.86
N GLU A 153 4.33 -31.62 -7.07
CA GLU A 153 3.62 -31.09 -8.24
C GLU A 153 2.29 -31.84 -8.42
N PRO A 154 1.17 -31.13 -8.64
CA PRO A 154 -0.08 -31.75 -9.03
C PRO A 154 0.09 -32.60 -10.30
N THR A 155 -0.63 -33.72 -10.39
CA THR A 155 -0.53 -34.61 -11.55
C THR A 155 -1.63 -34.33 -12.57
N GLY A 156 -1.29 -34.27 -13.86
CA GLY A 156 -2.27 -34.06 -14.93
C GLY A 156 -2.79 -32.62 -14.98
N ASP A 157 -4.09 -32.45 -15.24
CA ASP A 157 -4.76 -31.14 -15.32
C ASP A 157 -5.32 -30.67 -13.97
N PHE A 158 -4.96 -31.33 -12.86
CA PHE A 158 -5.41 -30.95 -11.52
C PHE A 158 -4.52 -29.84 -10.95
N ALA A 159 -5.12 -28.88 -10.27
CA ALA A 159 -4.43 -27.91 -9.42
C ALA A 159 -4.38 -28.40 -7.98
N ALA A 160 -3.44 -27.93 -7.17
CA ALA A 160 -3.36 -28.26 -5.74
C ALA A 160 -4.62 -27.86 -4.96
N LEU A 161 -5.35 -26.84 -5.43
CA LEU A 161 -6.63 -26.45 -4.85
C LEU A 161 -7.72 -27.52 -5.05
N ASP A 162 -7.63 -28.37 -6.08
CA ASP A 162 -8.63 -29.41 -6.35
C ASP A 162 -8.65 -30.52 -5.28
N SER A 163 -7.63 -30.59 -4.43
CA SER A 163 -7.56 -31.51 -3.30
C SER A 163 -7.46 -30.79 -1.94
N ALA A 164 -7.75 -29.49 -1.87
CA ALA A 164 -7.57 -28.72 -0.65
C ALA A 164 -8.90 -28.45 0.08
N GLU A 165 -8.87 -28.56 1.40
CA GLU A 165 -10.00 -28.21 2.29
C GLU A 165 -9.69 -26.92 3.08
N LEU A 166 -8.42 -26.51 3.08
CA LEU A 166 -7.90 -25.41 3.86
C LEU A 166 -6.81 -24.67 3.07
N VAL A 167 -6.78 -23.36 3.15
CA VAL A 167 -5.70 -22.53 2.61
C VAL A 167 -5.09 -21.70 3.72
N LEU A 168 -3.78 -21.82 3.91
CA LEU A 168 -3.01 -21.11 4.93
C LEU A 168 -2.24 -19.95 4.32
N ASN A 169 -2.21 -18.80 5.00
CA ASN A 169 -1.39 -17.67 4.60
C ASN A 169 -0.11 -17.60 5.42
N VAL A 170 1.02 -17.57 4.73
CA VAL A 170 2.34 -17.31 5.33
C VAL A 170 3.08 -16.23 4.55
N ARG A 171 3.97 -15.51 5.23
CA ARG A 171 4.89 -14.58 4.59
C ARG A 171 6.32 -14.97 4.86
N VAL A 172 6.97 -15.51 3.84
CA VAL A 172 8.38 -15.90 3.88
C VAL A 172 9.27 -14.77 3.40
N LYS A 173 10.57 -14.79 3.73
CA LYS A 173 11.54 -13.84 3.17
C LYS A 173 11.76 -14.14 1.67
N PRO A 174 12.12 -13.16 0.83
CA PRO A 174 12.23 -13.36 -0.63
C PRO A 174 13.20 -14.46 -1.08
N GLN A 175 14.21 -14.79 -0.26
CA GLN A 175 15.21 -15.84 -0.54
C GLN A 175 14.81 -17.22 0.00
N CYS A 176 13.65 -17.32 0.65
CA CYS A 176 13.18 -18.52 1.32
C CYS A 176 11.93 -19.06 0.62
N ALA A 177 11.77 -20.38 0.62
CA ALA A 177 10.59 -21.07 0.14
C ALA A 177 10.02 -21.95 1.27
N PRO A 178 8.69 -22.12 1.35
CA PRO A 178 8.10 -23.12 2.24
C PRO A 178 8.54 -24.50 1.77
N VAL A 179 9.02 -25.33 2.70
CA VAL A 179 9.62 -26.64 2.38
C VAL A 179 8.92 -27.80 3.07
N GLU A 180 8.22 -27.53 4.17
CA GLU A 180 7.61 -28.55 5.02
C GLU A 180 6.34 -28.00 5.66
N ALA A 181 5.32 -28.86 5.76
CA ALA A 181 4.18 -28.64 6.63
C ALA A 181 4.01 -29.83 7.56
N VAL A 182 3.54 -29.55 8.77
CA VAL A 182 3.04 -30.56 9.71
C VAL A 182 1.58 -30.25 9.94
N VAL A 183 0.73 -31.24 9.71
CA VAL A 183 -0.72 -31.16 9.87
C VAL A 183 -1.16 -32.32 10.76
N ILE A 184 -1.74 -31.99 11.92
CA ILE A 184 -2.27 -32.97 12.88
C ILE A 184 -3.78 -32.74 12.99
N GLU A 185 -4.55 -33.72 12.55
CA GLU A 185 -6.00 -33.66 12.55
C GLU A 185 -6.60 -34.38 13.76
N THR A 186 -7.54 -33.72 14.41
CA THR A 186 -8.41 -34.30 15.45
C THR A 186 -9.87 -33.99 15.11
N ALA A 187 -10.80 -34.54 15.90
CA ALA A 187 -12.23 -34.30 15.71
C ALA A 187 -12.64 -32.83 15.87
N GLU A 188 -11.91 -32.05 16.68
CA GLU A 188 -12.27 -30.66 17.03
C GLU A 188 -11.27 -29.64 16.51
N VAL A 189 -10.05 -30.07 16.19
CA VAL A 189 -8.91 -29.19 15.94
C VAL A 189 -8.03 -29.71 14.81
N VAL A 190 -7.56 -28.80 13.97
CA VAL A 190 -6.49 -29.03 12.98
C VAL A 190 -5.27 -28.21 13.41
N GLN A 191 -4.21 -28.88 13.86
CA GLN A 191 -2.95 -28.22 14.18
C GLN A 191 -2.06 -28.14 12.95
N VAL A 192 -1.48 -26.98 12.69
CA VAL A 192 -0.67 -26.71 11.50
C VAL A 192 0.64 -26.03 11.85
N SER A 193 1.70 -26.37 11.13
CA SER A 193 2.95 -25.61 11.10
C SER A 193 3.49 -25.60 9.69
N ILE A 194 4.05 -24.47 9.27
CA ILE A 194 4.78 -24.32 8.02
C ILE A 194 6.22 -23.95 8.35
N SER A 195 7.16 -24.65 7.73
CA SER A 195 8.59 -24.36 7.85
C SER A 195 9.14 -23.92 6.49
N SER A 196 10.13 -23.03 6.52
CA SER A 196 10.80 -22.55 5.31
C SER A 196 12.32 -22.69 5.40
N ALA A 197 12.94 -22.75 4.24
CA ALA A 197 14.39 -22.85 4.07
C ALA A 197 14.82 -22.05 2.84
N ILE A 198 16.13 -21.93 2.64
CA ILE A 198 16.70 -21.25 1.47
C ILE A 198 16.58 -22.19 0.27
N ALA A 199 15.90 -21.74 -0.79
CA ALA A 199 15.57 -22.60 -1.94
C ALA A 199 16.81 -23.05 -2.74
N SER A 200 17.85 -22.23 -2.78
CA SER A 200 19.14 -22.55 -3.41
C SER A 200 20.29 -21.91 -2.62
N PRO A 201 21.24 -22.68 -2.07
CA PRO A 201 22.41 -22.09 -1.41
C PRO A 201 23.26 -21.35 -2.45
N VAL A 202 23.32 -20.02 -2.34
CA VAL A 202 24.22 -19.20 -3.14
C VAL A 202 25.64 -19.37 -2.59
N GLY A 203 26.47 -20.17 -3.26
CA GLY A 203 27.91 -20.26 -2.95
C GLY A 203 28.43 -21.55 -2.31
N GLY A 204 27.68 -22.66 -2.35
CA GLY A 204 28.23 -24.01 -2.05
C GLY A 204 28.47 -24.35 -0.57
N ASP A 205 28.34 -23.38 0.35
CA ASP A 205 28.38 -23.65 1.79
C ASP A 205 26.98 -23.99 2.34
N ALA A 206 26.94 -24.79 3.40
CA ALA A 206 25.71 -25.08 4.15
C ALA A 206 25.19 -23.80 4.80
N VAL A 207 24.27 -23.11 4.14
CA VAL A 207 23.69 -21.87 4.65
C VAL A 207 22.72 -22.20 5.79
N SER A 208 22.91 -21.59 6.96
CA SER A 208 21.96 -21.70 8.06
C SER A 208 20.57 -21.21 7.61
N HIS A 209 19.54 -22.03 7.87
CA HIS A 209 18.15 -21.68 7.61
C HIS A 209 17.56 -20.71 8.64
N ASP A 210 18.32 -20.34 9.68
CA ASP A 210 17.93 -19.30 10.65
C ASP A 210 17.61 -17.97 9.97
N PHE A 211 18.24 -17.69 8.81
CA PHE A 211 17.91 -16.53 8.00
C PHE A 211 16.42 -16.49 7.64
N CYS A 212 15.76 -17.63 7.46
CA CYS A 212 14.36 -17.70 7.10
C CYS A 212 13.41 -17.57 8.31
N ALA A 213 13.91 -17.50 9.54
CA ALA A 213 13.06 -17.40 10.73
C ALA A 213 12.34 -16.04 10.85
N GLY A 214 11.16 -16.06 11.48
CA GLY A 214 10.44 -14.86 11.92
C GLY A 214 9.51 -14.21 10.88
N GLY A 215 9.25 -14.87 9.75
CA GLY A 215 8.43 -14.33 8.66
C GLY A 215 9.03 -13.07 8.01
N SER A 216 8.25 -12.40 7.16
CA SER A 216 8.66 -11.17 6.47
C SER A 216 7.51 -10.18 6.32
N THR A 217 7.80 -8.89 6.48
CA THR A 217 6.86 -7.81 6.16
C THR A 217 6.87 -7.45 4.67
N VAL A 218 7.95 -7.77 3.95
CA VAL A 218 8.20 -7.36 2.54
C VAL A 218 8.16 -8.55 1.57
N GLY A 219 8.20 -9.78 2.08
CA GLY A 219 8.22 -10.98 1.24
C GLY A 219 6.84 -11.39 0.70
N PRO A 220 6.80 -12.40 -0.20
CA PRO A 220 5.57 -12.82 -0.85
C PRO A 220 4.53 -13.31 0.16
N SER A 221 3.27 -12.98 -0.09
CA SER A 221 2.12 -13.51 0.64
C SER A 221 1.73 -14.83 -0.01
N LEU A 222 2.14 -15.94 0.59
CA LEU A 222 1.92 -17.28 0.04
C LEU A 222 0.65 -17.88 0.63
N LEU A 223 -0.23 -18.35 -0.25
CA LEU A 223 -1.41 -19.13 0.08
C LEU A 223 -1.10 -20.60 -0.19
N ILE A 224 -0.99 -21.40 0.86
CA ILE A 224 -0.62 -22.81 0.81
C ILE A 224 -1.89 -23.65 0.94
N PRO A 225 -2.29 -24.39 -0.12
CA PRO A 225 -3.37 -25.36 -0.05
C PRO A 225 -2.96 -26.54 0.86
N ILE A 226 -3.85 -26.93 1.75
CA ILE A 226 -3.69 -28.06 2.66
C ILE A 226 -4.84 -29.02 2.41
N ASP A 227 -4.46 -30.25 2.05
CA ASP A 227 -5.34 -31.41 1.96
C ASP A 227 -5.59 -31.94 3.38
N LEU A 228 -6.87 -32.06 3.75
CA LEU A 228 -7.34 -32.60 5.02
C LEU A 228 -8.12 -33.88 4.76
N THR A 229 -7.97 -34.85 5.66
CA THR A 229 -8.66 -36.15 5.56
C THR A 229 -10.18 -36.01 5.57
N GLU A 230 -10.68 -34.97 6.24
CA GLU A 230 -12.10 -34.59 6.25
C GLU A 230 -12.24 -33.07 5.99
N PRO A 231 -13.41 -32.57 5.54
CA PRO A 231 -13.67 -31.14 5.40
C PRO A 231 -13.49 -30.38 6.72
N LEU A 232 -12.97 -29.14 6.70
CA LEU A 232 -12.67 -28.38 7.92
C LEU A 232 -13.87 -28.27 8.89
N GLY A 233 -15.05 -27.95 8.35
CA GLY A 233 -16.28 -27.80 9.14
C GLY A 233 -16.13 -26.77 10.28
N GLU A 234 -16.50 -27.18 11.48
CA GLU A 234 -16.43 -26.38 12.71
C GLU A 234 -15.09 -26.54 13.46
N ARG A 235 -14.12 -27.28 12.91
CA ARG A 235 -12.83 -27.49 13.56
C ARG A 235 -12.06 -26.18 13.66
N VAL A 236 -11.39 -26.00 14.80
CA VAL A 236 -10.50 -24.85 15.04
C VAL A 236 -9.14 -25.12 14.40
N VAL A 237 -8.59 -24.14 13.69
CA VAL A 237 -7.22 -24.22 13.17
C VAL A 237 -6.30 -23.54 14.16
N GLN A 238 -5.25 -24.25 14.60
CA GLN A 238 -4.28 -23.71 15.54
C GLN A 238 -2.85 -24.10 15.14
N THR A 239 -1.85 -23.40 15.66
CA THR A 239 -0.45 -23.79 15.52
C THR A 239 -0.11 -24.99 16.43
N LEU A 240 1.06 -25.59 16.23
CA LEU A 240 1.50 -26.73 17.06
C LEU A 240 1.64 -26.41 18.54
N ASP A 241 1.85 -25.13 18.90
CA ASP A 241 1.88 -24.64 20.29
C ASP A 241 0.48 -24.38 20.88
N GLY A 242 -0.59 -24.59 20.10
CA GLY A 242 -1.98 -24.37 20.51
C GLY A 242 -2.51 -22.96 20.30
N THR A 243 -1.76 -22.06 19.66
CA THR A 243 -2.26 -20.72 19.34
C THR A 243 -3.28 -20.77 18.20
N GLU A 244 -4.49 -20.27 18.42
CA GLU A 244 -5.52 -20.23 17.39
C GLU A 244 -5.07 -19.35 16.21
N VAL A 245 -5.18 -19.90 15.00
CA VAL A 245 -4.95 -19.16 13.76
C VAL A 245 -6.24 -18.43 13.40
N ARG A 246 -6.14 -17.16 13.01
CA ARG A 246 -7.32 -16.38 12.63
C ARG A 246 -7.93 -16.87 11.31
N ARG A 247 -9.25 -17.06 11.28
CA ARG A 247 -10.02 -17.20 10.03
C ARG A 247 -10.12 -15.87 9.28
N VAL A 248 -9.80 -15.87 7.99
CA VAL A 248 -9.93 -14.72 7.10
C VAL A 248 -11.30 -14.77 6.41
N PRO A 249 -12.18 -13.76 6.62
CA PRO A 249 -13.49 -13.74 5.98
C PRO A 249 -13.37 -13.39 4.50
N VAL A 250 -14.25 -13.96 3.67
CA VAL A 250 -14.39 -13.55 2.27
C VAL A 250 -14.95 -12.13 2.23
N ILE A 251 -14.21 -11.23 1.59
CA ILE A 251 -14.69 -9.89 1.27
C ILE A 251 -15.00 -9.87 -0.21
N GLU A 252 -16.28 -9.69 -0.56
CA GLU A 252 -16.68 -9.56 -1.95
C GLU A 252 -16.26 -8.17 -2.47
N PRO A 253 -15.68 -8.09 -3.68
CA PRO A 253 -15.42 -6.81 -4.32
C PRO A 253 -16.76 -6.09 -4.56
N ARG A 254 -16.89 -4.87 -4.03
CA ARG A 254 -18.03 -3.98 -4.30
C ARG A 254 -17.92 -3.32 -5.66
#